data_AF-C3ZD29-F1
#
_entry.id   AF-C3ZD29-F1
#
_cell.length_a   1.000
_cell.length_b   1.000
_cell.length_c   1.000
_cell.angle_alpha   90.00
_cell.angle_beta   90.00
_cell.angle_gamma   90.00
#
_symmetry.space_group_name_H-M   'P 1'
#
loop_
_entity.id
_entity.type
_entity.pdbx_description
1 polymer ?
#
loop_
_entity_poly.entity_id
_entity_poly.type
_entity_poly.pdbx_seq_one_letter_code
_entity_poly.pdbx_strand_id
1 'polypeptide(L)'
;MAVSNVVGSNIFDMFALGLPWFIMTVMVKPGSWITINSSGMLFTALSLLFGIVLVLAAVMLSGWQLNRRMGTACIAVYVVFALFACLYETGVFGDFNPDICPIEA
;
A
#
# COMPACT_ATOMS: atom_id res chain seq x y z
N MET A 1 -3.93 23.76 -3.42
CA MET A 1 -2.48 23.58 -3.21
C MET A 1 -2.14 22.29 -2.44
N ALA A 2 -2.91 21.89 -1.42
CA ALA A 2 -2.62 20.66 -0.67
C ALA A 2 -2.81 19.35 -1.48
N VAL A 3 -3.89 19.25 -2.27
CA VAL A 3 -4.22 18.03 -3.02
C VAL A 3 -3.14 17.71 -4.07
N SER A 4 -2.62 18.71 -4.78
CA SER A 4 -1.56 18.52 -5.77
C SER A 4 -0.22 18.09 -5.15
N ASN A 5 0.07 18.53 -3.93
CA ASN A 5 1.28 18.11 -3.21
C ASN A 5 1.19 16.65 -2.77
N VAL A 6 0.03 16.25 -2.22
CA VAL A 6 -0.25 14.85 -1.83
C VAL A 6 -0.24 13.91 -3.04
N VAL A 7 -0.87 14.31 -4.14
CA VAL A 7 -0.92 13.51 -5.38
C VAL A 7 0.48 13.41 -6.00
N GLY A 8 1.22 14.52 -6.08
CA GLY A 8 2.58 14.54 -6.63
C GLY A 8 3.56 13.70 -5.81
N SER A 9 3.50 13.79 -4.48
CA SER A 9 4.37 13.01 -3.59
C SER A 9 4.09 11.51 -3.66
N ASN A 10 2.83 11.08 -3.75
CA ASN A 10 2.47 9.65 -3.87
C ASN A 10 2.94 9.04 -5.20
N ILE A 11 2.80 9.79 -6.29
CA ILE A 11 3.25 9.33 -7.62
C ILE A 11 4.78 9.20 -7.64
N PHE A 12 5.49 10.18 -7.07
CA PHE A 12 6.95 10.15 -7.00
C PHE A 12 7.48 9.05 -6.08
N ASP A 13 6.79 8.77 -4.97
CA ASP A 13 7.15 7.70 -4.04
C ASP A 13 7.11 6.31 -4.72
N MET A 14 6.09 6.09 -5.56
CA MET A 14 6.00 4.86 -6.37
C MET A 14 7.19 4.71 -7.34
N PHE A 15 7.68 5.82 -7.93
CA PHE A 15 8.90 5.81 -8.75
C PHE A 15 10.15 5.52 -7.91
N ALA A 16 10.27 6.10 -6.72
CA ALA A 16 11.42 5.89 -5.84
C ALA A 16 11.54 4.43 -5.36
N LEU A 17 10.43 3.73 -5.17
CA LEU A 17 10.41 2.31 -4.78
C LEU A 17 10.66 1.35 -5.96
N GLY A 18 10.18 1.68 -7.17
CA GLY A 18 10.35 0.84 -8.36
C GLY A 18 11.71 0.98 -9.06
N LEU A 19 12.36 2.14 -8.92
CA LEU A 19 13.60 2.47 -9.64
C LEU A 19 14.84 1.65 -9.19
N PRO A 20 15.07 1.37 -7.89
CA PRO A 20 16.14 0.47 -7.44
C PRO A 20 16.00 -0.95 -7.99
N TRP A 21 14.76 -1.45 -8.06
CA TRP A 21 14.44 -2.77 -8.62
C TRP A 21 14.68 -2.82 -10.13
N PHE A 22 14.28 -1.77 -10.85
CA PHE A 22 14.53 -1.62 -12.28
C PHE A 22 16.04 -1.56 -12.59
N ILE A 23 16.82 -0.83 -11.79
CA ILE A 23 18.27 -0.76 -11.97
C ILE A 23 18.93 -2.12 -11.69
N MET A 24 18.50 -2.86 -10.66
CA MET A 24 19.06 -4.19 -10.38
C MET A 24 18.82 -5.19 -11.52
N THR A 25 17.62 -5.23 -12.10
CA THR A 25 17.29 -6.20 -13.17
C THR A 25 17.93 -5.85 -14.50
N VAL A 26 18.20 -4.56 -14.77
CA VAL A 26 18.81 -4.08 -16.02
C VAL A 26 20.33 -4.07 -15.95
N MET A 27 20.93 -3.58 -14.84
CA MET A 27 22.38 -3.32 -14.75
C MET A 27 23.16 -4.39 -14.01
N VAL A 28 22.57 -5.04 -12.99
CA VAL A 28 23.32 -5.95 -12.10
C VAL A 28 23.16 -7.41 -12.52
N LYS A 29 21.95 -7.83 -12.94
CA LYS A 29 21.70 -9.18 -13.48
C LYS A 29 20.69 -9.14 -14.65
N PRO A 30 21.15 -8.92 -15.90
CA PRO A 30 20.26 -8.90 -17.05
C PRO A 30 19.56 -10.25 -17.21
N GLY A 31 18.23 -10.25 -17.06
CA GLY A 31 17.39 -11.44 -17.24
C GLY A 31 17.23 -12.37 -16.03
N SER A 32 17.70 -11.99 -14.82
CA SER A 32 17.42 -12.78 -13.62
C SER A 32 16.22 -12.23 -12.85
N TRP A 33 15.27 -13.09 -12.53
CA TRP A 33 14.16 -12.83 -11.61
C TRP A 33 14.71 -12.57 -10.21
N ILE A 34 14.34 -11.44 -9.62
CA ILE A 34 14.65 -11.20 -8.23
C ILE A 34 13.54 -11.86 -7.40
N THR A 35 13.90 -12.91 -6.69
CA THR A 35 13.03 -13.59 -5.73
C THR A 35 12.80 -12.70 -4.53
N ILE A 36 11.70 -11.95 -4.57
CA ILE A 36 11.19 -11.18 -3.44
C ILE A 36 10.66 -12.18 -2.41
N ASN A 37 11.47 -12.49 -1.39
CA ASN A 37 11.06 -13.34 -0.27
C ASN A 37 10.19 -12.52 0.69
N SER A 38 8.98 -12.18 0.25
CA SER A 38 7.97 -11.56 1.11
C SER A 38 6.59 -11.88 0.55
N SER A 39 6.00 -12.95 1.06
CA SER A 39 4.61 -13.36 0.78
C SER A 39 3.60 -12.24 1.06
N GLY A 40 3.96 -11.26 1.89
CA GLY A 40 3.14 -10.10 2.24
C GLY A 40 3.19 -8.93 1.26
N MET A 41 4.17 -8.84 0.34
CA MET A 41 4.37 -7.62 -0.46
C MET A 41 3.26 -7.42 -1.51
N LEU A 42 2.85 -8.50 -2.17
CA LEU A 42 1.76 -8.48 -3.17
C LEU A 42 0.39 -8.33 -2.48
N PHE A 43 0.20 -8.98 -1.32
CA PHE A 43 -1.01 -8.85 -0.52
C PHE A 43 -1.20 -7.42 0.01
N THR A 44 -0.14 -6.83 0.57
CA THR A 44 -0.12 -5.44 1.04
C THR A 44 -0.41 -4.49 -0.12
N ALA A 45 0.27 -4.65 -1.27
CA ALA A 45 0.04 -3.81 -2.44
C ALA A 45 -1.41 -3.90 -2.97
N LEU A 46 -1.98 -5.10 -3.05
CA LEU A 46 -3.38 -5.29 -3.48
C LEU A 46 -4.38 -4.70 -2.50
N SER A 47 -4.15 -4.88 -1.19
CA SER A 47 -5.02 -4.31 -0.17
C SER A 47 -5.02 -2.78 -0.21
N LEU A 48 -3.85 -2.15 -0.34
CA LEU A 48 -3.73 -0.69 -0.49
C LEU A 48 -4.40 -0.20 -1.77
N LEU A 49 -4.19 -0.88 -2.90
CA LEU A 49 -4.82 -0.53 -4.17
C LEU A 49 -6.35 -0.60 -4.07
N PHE A 50 -6.88 -1.65 -3.43
CA PHE A 50 -8.31 -1.78 -3.18
C PHE A 50 -8.86 -0.67 -2.27
N GLY A 51 -8.11 -0.29 -1.22
CA GLY A 51 -8.45 0.83 -0.34
C GLY A 51 -8.57 2.17 -1.10
N ILE A 52 -7.65 2.45 -2.02
CA ILE A 52 -7.69 3.66 -2.85
C ILE A 52 -8.92 3.67 -3.76
N VAL A 53 -9.26 2.54 -4.39
CA VAL A 53 -10.44 2.43 -5.26
C VAL A 53 -11.73 2.67 -4.48
N LEU A 54 -11.87 2.10 -3.28
CA LEU A 54 -13.03 2.31 -2.42
C LEU A 54 -13.18 3.79 -2.01
N VAL A 55 -12.07 4.46 -1.66
CA VAL A 55 -12.09 5.88 -1.31
C VAL A 55 -12.46 6.74 -2.52
N LEU A 56 -11.91 6.46 -3.71
CA LEU A 56 -12.29 7.16 -4.93
C LEU A 56 -13.77 6.96 -5.27
N ALA A 57 -14.29 5.73 -5.13
CA ALA A 57 -15.71 5.44 -5.33
C ALA A 57 -16.60 6.23 -4.35
N ALA A 58 -16.24 6.29 -3.07
CA ALA A 58 -16.96 7.07 -2.06
C ALA A 58 -16.96 8.57 -2.38
N VAL A 59 -15.83 9.11 -2.86
CA VAL A 59 -15.71 10.53 -3.28
C VAL A 59 -16.53 10.81 -4.53
N MET A 60 -16.57 9.89 -5.50
CA MET A 60 -17.36 10.02 -6.72
C MET A 60 -18.87 9.98 -6.43
N LEU A 61 -19.31 9.06 -5.57
CA LEU A 61 -20.70 8.98 -5.09
C LEU A 61 -21.12 10.22 -4.28
N SER A 62 -20.16 10.87 -3.62
CA SER A 62 -20.36 12.13 -2.89
C SER A 62 -20.45 13.37 -3.80
N GLY A 63 -20.46 13.19 -5.12
CA GLY A 63 -20.72 14.28 -6.08
C GLY A 63 -19.60 15.31 -6.20
N TRP A 64 -18.34 14.94 -5.90
CA TRP A 64 -17.16 15.82 -6.05
C TRP A 64 -17.21 17.13 -5.22
N GLN A 65 -18.15 17.26 -4.28
CA GLN A 65 -18.27 18.40 -3.39
C GLN A 65 -17.57 18.09 -2.06
N LEU A 66 -16.43 18.74 -1.82
CA LEU A 66 -15.64 18.57 -0.60
C LEU A 66 -16.32 19.30 0.58
N ASN A 67 -17.42 18.73 1.07
CA ASN A 67 -18.09 19.19 2.28
C ASN A 67 -17.38 18.67 3.54
N ARG A 68 -17.38 19.45 4.63
CA ARG A 68 -16.72 19.06 5.90
C ARG A 68 -17.22 17.70 6.42
N ARG A 69 -18.51 17.41 6.25
CA ARG A 69 -19.14 16.12 6.60
C ARG A 69 -18.54 14.94 5.82
N MET A 70 -18.18 15.16 4.55
CA MET A 70 -17.56 14.14 3.70
C MET A 70 -16.09 13.94 4.04
N GLY A 71 -15.39 15.02 4.41
CA GLY A 71 -14.02 14.94 4.94
C GLY A 71 -13.95 14.09 6.21
N THR A 72 -14.87 14.26 7.16
CA THR A 72 -14.94 13.44 8.37
C THR A 72 -15.27 11.97 8.04
N ALA A 73 -16.20 11.72 7.11
CA ALA A 73 -16.51 10.36 6.66
C ALA A 73 -15.30 9.67 6.00
N CYS A 74 -14.54 10.38 5.16
CA CYS A 74 -13.30 9.86 4.58
C CYS A 74 -12.24 9.53 5.63
N ILE A 75 -12.03 10.39 6.63
CA ILE A 75 -11.09 10.11 7.73
C ILE A 75 -11.54 8.89 8.52
N ALA A 76 -12.83 8.74 8.81
CA ALA A 76 -13.36 7.59 9.53
C ALA A 76 -13.12 6.27 8.75
N VAL A 77 -13.42 6.26 7.46
CA VAL A 77 -13.15 5.09 6.59
C VAL A 77 -11.66 4.78 6.52
N TYR A 78 -10.81 5.80 6.43
CA TYR A 78 -9.35 5.64 6.44
C TYR A 78 -8.85 4.99 7.73
N VAL A 79 -9.31 5.45 8.89
CA VAL A 79 -8.91 4.88 10.20
C VAL A 79 -9.36 3.43 10.33
N VAL A 80 -10.58 3.10 9.90
CA VAL A 80 -11.08 1.71 9.90
C VAL A 80 -10.22 0.82 9.00
N PHE A 81 -9.93 1.27 7.78
CA PHE A 81 -9.08 0.53 6.85
C PHE A 81 -7.64 0.34 7.39
N ALA A 82 -7.04 1.39 7.96
CA ALA A 82 -5.72 1.32 8.57
C ALA A 82 -5.69 0.35 9.77
N LEU A 83 -6.73 0.33 10.60
CA LEU A 83 -6.87 -0.64 11.69
C LEU A 83 -6.97 -2.08 11.17
N PHE A 84 -7.76 -2.33 10.12
CA PHE A 84 -7.83 -3.65 9.50
C PHE A 84 -6.48 -4.10 8.92
N ALA A 85 -5.74 -3.20 8.25
CA ALA A 85 -4.41 -3.49 7.76
C ALA A 85 -3.42 -3.79 8.90
N CYS A 86 -3.44 -3.01 9.98
CA CYS A 86 -2.60 -3.26 11.15
C CYS A 86 -2.96 -4.57 11.87
N LEU A 87 -4.24 -4.91 11.99
CA LEU A 87 -4.69 -6.18 12.57
C LEU A 87 -4.29 -7.39 11.73
N TYR A 88 -4.23 -7.22 10.41
CA TYR A 88 -3.74 -8.24 9.48
C TYR A 88 -2.23 -8.47 9.66
N GLU A 89 -1.43 -7.39 9.71
CA GLU A 89 0.01 -7.47 9.91
C GLU A 89 0.42 -7.95 11.32
N THR A 90 -0.38 -7.65 12.35
CA THR A 90 -0.14 -8.12 13.74
C THR A 90 -0.57 -9.56 13.98
N GLY A 91 -0.99 -10.30 12.94
CA GLY A 91 -1.20 -11.75 13.02
C GLY A 91 -2.43 -12.18 13.82
N VAL A 92 -3.33 -11.26 14.18
CA VAL A 92 -4.54 -11.57 14.98
C VAL A 92 -5.47 -12.58 14.28
N PHE A 93 -5.39 -12.69 12.94
CA PHE A 93 -6.17 -13.65 12.13
C PHE A 93 -5.40 -14.91 11.70
N GLY A 94 -4.20 -15.16 12.24
CA GLY A 94 -3.37 -16.34 11.96
C GLY A 94 -2.01 -15.99 11.36
N ASP A 95 -0.99 -16.76 11.73
CA ASP A 95 0.40 -16.57 11.32
C ASP A 95 0.60 -16.77 9.81
N PHE A 96 0.45 -15.70 9.02
CA PHE A 96 0.81 -15.68 7.59
C PHE A 96 2.24 -15.20 7.35
N ASN A 97 3.00 -14.91 8.41
CA ASN A 97 4.41 -14.58 8.33
C ASN A 97 5.23 -15.88 8.34
N PRO A 98 5.86 -16.32 7.24
CA PRO A 98 6.86 -17.37 7.31
C PRO A 98 8.03 -16.87 8.16
N ASP A 99 8.53 -17.72 9.07
CA ASP A 99 9.70 -17.42 9.90
C ASP A 99 10.86 -16.92 9.03
N ILE A 100 11.28 -15.69 9.27
CA ILE A 100 12.39 -15.05 8.55
C ILE A 100 13.77 -15.55 8.99
N CYS A 101 13.84 -16.39 10.04
CA CYS A 101 15.09 -16.94 10.56
C CYS A 101 14.91 -18.39 11.05
N PRO A 102 15.63 -19.39 10.51
CA PRO A 102 15.86 -20.60 11.26
C PRO A 102 16.73 -20.25 12.47
N ILE A 103 16.22 -20.52 13.67
CA ILE A 103 17.07 -20.58 14.86
C ILE A 103 17.81 -21.91 14.74
N GLU A 104 19.01 -21.89 14.18
CA GLU A 104 19.94 -23.01 14.30
C GLU A 104 20.40 -23.07 15.76
N ALA A 105 19.92 -24.10 16.46
CA ALA A 105 20.36 -24.52 17.79
C ALA A 105 21.46 -25.58 17.68
#